data_AF-A0A537ZJQ8-F1
#
_entry.id   AF-A0A537ZJQ8-F1
#
_cell.length_a   1.000
_cell.length_b   1.000
_cell.length_c   1.000
_cell.angle_alpha   90.00
_cell.angle_beta   90.00
_cell.angle_gamma   90.00
#
_symmetry.space_group_name_H-M   'P 1'
#
loop_
_entity.id
_entity.type
_entity.pdbx_description
1 polymer ?
#
loop_
_entity_poly.entity_id
_entity_poly.type
_entity_poly.pdbx_seq_one_letter_code
_entity_poly.pdbx_strand_id
1 'polypeptide(L)'
;MRRRSETVVAMLLFACAGCAIAFVVFYAIDRLGRNTQVMGLALGGALIFLAVALMVTAARLVVSEELEHDYPEPEHPEEQQAIEQVV
;
A
#
# COMPACT_ATOMS: atom_id res chain seq x y z
N MET A 1 3.15 18.60 -12.77
CA MET A 1 2.80 17.97 -11.47
C MET A 1 3.50 16.62 -11.25
N ARG A 2 3.53 15.71 -12.24
CA ARG A 2 4.12 14.36 -12.12
C ARG A 2 5.54 14.30 -11.52
N ARG A 3 6.48 15.11 -12.03
CA ARG A 3 7.87 15.19 -11.50
C ARG A 3 7.96 15.50 -10.00
N ARG A 4 7.06 16.35 -9.47
CA ARG A 4 7.05 16.69 -8.03
C ARG A 4 6.55 15.51 -7.20
N SER A 5 5.57 14.76 -7.70
CA SER A 5 5.06 13.54 -7.05
C SER A 5 6.10 12.42 -7.05
N GLU A 6 6.86 12.26 -8.14
CA GLU A 6 7.98 11.30 -8.22
C GLU A 6 9.05 11.61 -7.16
N THR A 7 9.46 12.88 -7.04
CA THR A 7 10.42 13.29 -6.01
C THR A 7 9.90 13.05 -4.60
N VAL A 8 8.62 13.32 -4.33
CA VAL A 8 8.01 13.08 -3.03
C VAL A 8 8.01 11.59 -2.68
N VAL A 9 7.61 10.73 -3.63
CA VAL A 9 7.64 9.27 -3.42
C VAL A 9 9.06 8.77 -3.21
N ALA A 10 10.03 9.25 -3.99
CA ALA A 10 11.44 8.90 -3.81
C ALA A 10 11.94 9.29 -2.41
N MET A 11 11.63 10.51 -1.95
CA MET A 11 11.98 10.96 -0.60
C MET A 11 11.36 10.09 0.49
N LEU A 12 10.07 9.71 0.35
CA LEU A 12 9.39 8.83 1.29
C LEU A 12 10.03 7.42 1.32
N LEU A 13 10.41 6.88 0.16
CA LEU A 13 11.09 5.58 0.08
C LEU A 13 12.49 5.63 0.71
N PHE A 14 13.25 6.71 0.50
CA PHE A 14 14.53 6.90 1.18
C PHE A 14 14.37 7.05 2.69
N ALA A 15 13.35 7.77 3.16
CA ALA A 15 13.03 7.87 4.59
C ALA A 15 12.66 6.51 5.18
N CYS A 16 11.83 5.73 4.47
CA CYS A 16 11.49 4.35 4.83
C CYS A 16 12.74 3.48 4.96
N ALA A 17 13.63 3.51 3.96
CA ALA A 17 14.89 2.77 3.99
C ALA A 17 15.76 3.20 5.19
N GLY A 18 15.86 4.49 5.46
CA GLY A 18 16.57 5.02 6.63
C GLY A 18 16.01 4.50 7.95
N CYS A 19 14.69 4.47 8.11
CA CYS A 19 14.03 3.90 9.29
C CYS A 19 14.26 2.38 9.43
N ALA A 20 14.23 1.63 8.33
CA ALA A 20 14.52 0.21 8.33
C ALA A 20 15.98 -0.09 8.72
N ILE A 21 16.93 0.68 8.19
CA ILE A 21 18.36 0.58 8.58
C ILE A 21 18.52 0.93 10.07
N ALA A 22 17.87 2.00 10.53
CA ALA A 22 17.91 2.39 11.95
C ALA A 22 17.39 1.26 12.86
N PHE A 23 16.30 0.58 12.47
CA PHE A 23 15.79 -0.58 13.19
C PHE A 23 16.85 -1.69 13.32
N VAL A 24 17.51 -2.07 12.21
CA VAL A 24 18.56 -3.09 12.21
C VAL A 24 19.74 -2.69 13.10
N VAL A 25 20.19 -1.43 13.02
CA VAL A 25 21.29 -0.89 13.84
C VAL A 25 20.91 -0.88 15.32
N PHE A 26 19.71 -0.43 15.67
CA PHE A 26 19.24 -0.40 17.06
C PHE A 26 19.06 -1.78 17.66
N TYR A 27 18.63 -2.74 16.84
CA TYR A 27 18.55 -4.15 17.23
C TYR A 27 19.94 -4.74 17.50
N ALA A 28 20.95 -4.40 16.68
CA ALA A 28 22.31 -4.92 16.82
C ALA A 28 23.08 -4.35 18.04
N ILE A 29 22.69 -3.18 18.56
CA ILE A 29 23.34 -2.54 19.70
C ILE A 29 22.62 -2.94 21.00
N ASP A 30 23.25 -3.77 21.83
CA ASP A 30 22.66 -4.37 23.06
C ASP A 30 22.02 -3.34 24.02
N ARG A 31 22.57 -2.12 24.10
CA ARG A 31 22.04 -1.04 24.94
C ARG A 31 20.73 -0.45 24.41
N LEU A 32 20.56 -0.37 23.10
CA LEU A 32 19.32 0.09 22.44
C LEU A 32 18.35 -1.08 22.20
N GLY A 33 18.88 -2.30 22.08
CA GLY A 33 18.17 -3.57 22.02
C GLY A 33 17.14 -3.77 23.13
N ARG A 34 17.39 -3.20 24.31
CA ARG A 34 16.50 -3.28 25.47
C ARG A 34 15.32 -2.31 25.41
N ASN A 35 15.38 -1.28 24.56
CA ASN A 35 14.33 -0.27 24.45
C ASN A 35 13.40 -0.58 23.27
N THR A 36 12.37 -1.37 23.55
CA THR A 36 11.36 -1.79 22.55
C THR A 36 10.60 -0.61 21.93
N GLN A 37 10.51 0.53 22.61
CA GLN A 37 9.84 1.72 22.08
C GLN A 37 10.61 2.33 20.91
N VAL A 38 11.95 2.40 21.02
CA VAL A 38 12.82 2.89 19.95
C VAL A 38 12.74 1.99 18.71
N MET A 39 12.68 0.67 18.93
CA MET A 39 12.44 -0.30 17.84
C MET A 39 11.07 -0.12 17.20
N GLY A 40 10.03 0.03 18.02
CA GLY A 40 8.67 0.27 17.54
C GLY A 40 8.56 1.56 16.72
N LEU A 41 9.27 2.62 17.12
CA LEU A 41 9.31 3.88 16.38
C LEU A 41 10.04 3.74 15.04
N ALA A 42 11.16 3.03 15.00
CA ALA A 42 11.89 2.77 13.76
C ALA A 42 11.08 1.89 12.79
N LEU A 43 10.50 0.79 13.29
CA LEU A 43 9.69 -0.12 12.47
C LEU A 43 8.38 0.52 12.03
N GLY A 44 7.66 1.13 12.96
CA GLY A 44 6.40 1.84 12.69
C GLY A 44 6.62 3.01 11.73
N GLY A 45 7.69 3.78 11.91
CA GLY A 45 8.09 4.84 10.99
C GLY A 45 8.35 4.32 9.58
N ALA A 46 9.08 3.21 9.44
CA ALA A 46 9.32 2.58 8.14
C ALA A 46 8.01 2.18 7.45
N LEU A 47 7.10 1.52 8.17
CA LEU A 47 5.80 1.11 7.63
C LEU A 47 4.91 2.30 7.25
N ILE A 48 4.90 3.37 8.06
CA ILE A 48 4.14 4.60 7.74
C ILE A 48 4.69 5.24 6.47
N PHE A 49 6.01 5.43 6.37
CA PHE A 49 6.60 6.02 5.16
C PHE A 49 6.34 5.16 3.92
N LEU A 50 6.42 3.84 4.05
CA LEU A 50 6.08 2.92 2.97
C LEU A 50 4.62 3.06 2.55
N ALA A 51 3.69 3.02 3.50
CA ALA A 51 2.25 3.12 3.23
C ALA A 51 1.91 4.45 2.52
N VAL A 52 2.46 5.56 2.99
CA VAL A 52 2.25 6.88 2.37
C VAL A 52 2.86 6.93 0.97
N ALA A 53 4.05 6.36 0.75
CA ALA A 53 4.66 6.29 -0.57
C ALA A 53 3.77 5.52 -1.56
N LEU A 54 3.22 4.39 -1.15
CA LEU A 54 2.32 3.57 -1.98
C LEU A 54 0.99 4.28 -2.26
N MET A 55 0.40 4.94 -1.27
CA MET A 55 -0.84 5.71 -1.44
C MET A 55 -0.64 6.86 -2.45
N VAL A 56 0.45 7.62 -2.33
CA VAL A 56 0.77 8.68 -3.29
C VAL A 56 1.03 8.11 -4.68
N THR A 57 1.69 6.95 -4.76
CA THR A 57 1.93 6.25 -6.02
C THR A 57 0.63 5.87 -6.70
N ALA A 58 -0.29 5.22 -5.98
CA ALA A 58 -1.61 4.86 -6.49
C ALA A 58 -2.40 6.09 -6.96
N ALA A 59 -2.37 7.19 -6.20
CA ALA A 59 -3.18 8.37 -6.49
C ALA A 59 -2.61 9.29 -7.58
N ARG A 60 -1.29 9.25 -7.85
CA ARG A 60 -0.62 10.28 -8.68
C ARG A 60 0.29 9.73 -9.77
N LEU A 61 0.71 8.47 -9.68
CA LEU A 61 1.71 7.89 -10.57
C LEU A 61 1.16 6.73 -11.39
N VAL A 62 0.34 5.88 -10.77
CA VAL A 62 -0.41 4.81 -11.45
C VAL A 62 -1.44 5.45 -12.38
N VAL A 63 -1.41 5.01 -13.63
CA VAL A 63 -2.41 5.43 -14.63
C VAL A 63 -3.69 4.69 -14.32
N SER A 64 -4.75 5.41 -13.99
CA SER A 64 -6.08 4.84 -13.83
C SER A 64 -6.68 4.63 -15.22
N GLU A 65 -6.63 3.39 -15.70
CA GLU A 65 -7.38 2.97 -16.88
C GLU A 65 -8.77 2.52 -16.42
N GLU A 66 -9.80 3.14 -16.99
CA GLU A 66 -11.18 2.70 -16.79
C GLU A 66 -11.41 1.49 -17.68
N LEU A 67 -11.23 0.31 -17.10
CA LEU A 67 -11.51 -0.96 -17.76
C LEU A 67 -13.01 -1.18 -17.71
N GLU A 68 -13.70 -0.86 -18.81
CA GLU A 68 -15.09 -1.25 -19.01
C GLU A 68 -15.13 -2.78 -19.11
N HIS A 69 -15.71 -3.41 -18.09
CA HIS A 69 -15.91 -4.86 -18.09
C HIS A 69 -17.36 -5.09 -18.49
N ASP A 70 -17.57 -5.64 -19.68
CA ASP A 70 -18.90 -6.09 -20.08
C ASP A 70 -19.41 -7.06 -19.03
N TYR A 71 -20.65 -6.84 -18.59
CA TYR A 71 -21.31 -7.80 -17.72
C TYR A 71 -21.41 -9.12 -18.49
N PRO A 72 -20.90 -10.24 -17.94
CA PRO A 72 -20.95 -11.50 -18.65
C PRO A 72 -22.40 -11.83 -19.00
N GLU A 73 -22.65 -12.26 -20.23
CA GLU A 73 -23.97 -12.76 -20.60
C GLU A 73 -24.35 -13.91 -19.64
N PRO A 74 -25.61 -13.97 -19.16
CA PRO A 74 -26.07 -15.08 -18.35
C PRO A 74 -25.77 -16.42 -19.02
N GLU A 75 -24.91 -17.25 -18.42
CA GLU A 75 -24.62 -18.59 -18.95
C GLU A 75 -25.87 -19.49 -18.96
N HIS A 76 -26.81 -19.24 -18.04
CA HIS A 76 -28.04 -20.03 -17.85
C HIS A 76 -29.27 -19.14 -17.68
N PRO A 77 -29.86 -18.65 -18.79
CA PRO A 77 -31.05 -17.80 -18.74
C PRO A 77 -32.27 -18.51 -18.13
N GLU A 78 -32.38 -19.83 -18.26
CA GLU A 78 -33.45 -20.62 -17.62
C GLU A 78 -33.43 -20.58 -16.09
N GLU A 79 -32.25 -20.48 -15.46
CA GLU A 79 -32.13 -20.43 -14.00
C GLU A 79 -32.57 -19.08 -13.44
N GLN A 80 -32.39 -18.00 -14.20
CA GLN A 80 -32.88 -16.66 -13.81
C GLN A 80 -34.41 -16.58 -13.85
N GLN A 81 -35.04 -17.19 -14.84
CA GLN A 81 -36.50 -17.23 -14.97
C GLN A 81 -37.18 -18.00 -13.82
N ALA A 82 -36.52 -19.02 -13.29
CA ALA A 82 -37.03 -19.79 -12.16
C ALA A 82 -37.04 -18.97 -10.85
N ILE A 83 -36.10 -18.02 -10.70
CA ILE A 83 -35.99 -17.16 -9.51
C ILE A 83 -37.00 -16.00 -9.59
N GLU A 84 -37.21 -15.43 -10.78
CA GLU A 84 -38.22 -14.36 -10.99
C GLU A 84 -39.64 -14.81 -10.68
N GLN A 85 -39.98 -16.08 -10.90
CA GLN A 85 -41.31 -16.63 -10.62
C GLN A 85 -41.60 -16.91 -9.13
N VAL A 86 -40.59 -16.77 -8.26
CA VAL A 86 -40.71 -17.02 -6.81
C VAL A 86 -41.07 -15.74 -6.03
N VAL A 87 -40.96 -14.55 -6.64
CA VAL A 87 -41.27 -13.25 -6.02
C VAL A 87 -42.71 -12.84 -6.25
#